data_AF-A0A6L3MPT5-F1
#
_entry.id   AF-A0A6L3MPT5-F1
#
_cell.length_a   1.000
_cell.length_b   1.000
_cell.length_c   1.000
_cell.angle_alpha   90.00
_cell.angle_beta   90.00
_cell.angle_gamma   90.00
#
_symmetry.space_group_name_H-M   'P 1'
#
loop_
_entity.id
_entity.type
_entity.pdbx_description
1 polymer ?
#
loop_
_entity_poly.entity_id
_entity_poly.type
_entity_poly.pdbx_seq_one_letter_code
_entity_poly.pdbx_strand_id
1 'polypeptide(L)'
;MAILRNDSSGEACLLRAYHVFGRDPARCDTVIRDASVSRVHAHIRWIGGRWELHDHSSNGTTVSGTPLRDGEHAVLQRGDVIRFGRAGVAPWRVDTLDDPADTLWPIRGAAHPIVLAPRQILPAHAARPVTIVRSPAGEWLCDDTLPPRTLRDGDEVSTGELTWRLALVRSGSTMMLASPADPAAPAQLLEFRVSQNEEHVRMLLHIRGGVVDLGERAHHYSLVTLARARSADMQAGYDAATQGWVELDRLARMLGIDASHVNVQIHRARAQFAALPGLDASQLVERRRGSVRFGDFPFRVMRGEHLECQSVPRVELRIGGVHRRAPGPVVQYSS
;
A
#
# COMPACT_ATOMS: atom_id res chain seq x y z
N MET A 1 -3.02 15.21 14.08
CA MET A 1 -1.90 14.25 14.21
C MET A 1 -2.17 13.29 15.35
N ALA A 2 -1.55 12.11 15.32
CA ALA A 2 -1.69 11.12 16.39
C ALA A 2 -0.31 10.71 16.93
N ILE A 3 -0.21 10.61 18.26
CA ILE A 3 1.05 10.41 18.97
C ILE A 3 0.89 9.34 20.03
N LEU A 4 1.84 8.40 20.06
CA LEU A 4 2.04 7.48 21.18
C LEU A 4 3.24 7.92 22.02
N ARG A 5 3.21 7.67 23.32
CA ARG A 5 4.33 7.89 24.24
C ARG A 5 4.70 6.61 24.95
N ASN A 6 5.98 6.26 24.97
CA ASN A 6 6.48 5.17 25.78
C ASN A 6 6.52 5.60 27.25
N ASP A 7 5.77 4.91 28.12
CA ASP A 7 5.67 5.27 29.54
C ASP A 7 7.00 5.09 30.31
N SER A 8 7.95 4.31 29.78
CA SER A 8 9.23 4.05 30.45
C SER A 8 10.35 4.96 29.97
N SER A 9 10.50 5.15 28.65
CA SER A 9 11.57 6.00 28.09
C SER A 9 11.17 7.47 27.93
N GLY A 10 9.86 7.78 27.97
CA GLY A 10 9.33 9.10 27.60
C GLY A 10 9.38 9.37 26.10
N GLU A 11 9.83 8.41 25.28
CA GLU A 11 9.91 8.52 23.83
C GLU A 11 8.52 8.74 23.23
N ALA A 12 8.41 9.74 22.36
CA ALA A 12 7.20 9.99 21.61
C ALA A 12 7.34 9.45 20.18
N CYS A 13 6.26 8.90 19.64
CA CYS A 13 6.17 8.36 18.30
C CYS A 13 5.01 9.02 17.56
N LEU A 14 5.29 9.59 16.39
CA LEU A 14 4.28 10.07 15.46
C LEU A 14 3.69 8.90 14.67
N LEU A 15 2.37 8.72 14.77
CA LEU A 15 1.67 7.74 13.95
C LEU A 15 1.54 8.25 12.52
N ARG A 16 1.99 7.42 11.58
CA ARG A 16 1.67 7.54 10.15
C ARG A 16 0.24 7.03 9.92
N ALA A 17 -0.40 7.44 8.82
CA ALA A 17 -1.74 6.95 8.46
C ALA A 17 -1.83 5.41 8.41
N TYR A 18 -0.72 4.75 8.08
CA TYR A 18 -0.48 3.33 8.35
C TYR A 18 0.90 3.24 9.00
N HIS A 19 0.98 2.74 10.23
CA HIS A 19 2.19 2.71 11.03
C HIS A 19 2.43 1.31 11.59
N VAL A 20 3.61 0.76 11.33
CA VAL A 20 3.98 -0.62 11.69
C VAL A 20 4.90 -0.63 12.90
N PHE A 21 4.53 -1.46 13.88
CA PHE A 21 5.33 -1.76 15.07
C PHE A 21 5.91 -3.16 14.96
N GLY A 22 7.16 -3.32 15.39
CA GLY A 22 7.78 -4.63 15.46
C GLY A 22 9.27 -4.55 15.78
N ARG A 23 9.96 -5.67 15.69
CA ARG A 23 11.39 -5.76 16.02
C ARG A 23 12.33 -5.53 14.83
N ASP A 24 11.83 -5.63 13.60
CA ASP A 24 12.65 -5.54 12.38
C ASP A 24 12.72 -4.08 11.86
N PRO A 25 13.90 -3.42 11.93
CA PRO A 25 14.06 -2.03 11.47
C PRO A 25 13.90 -1.85 9.96
N ALA A 26 13.99 -2.92 9.17
CA ALA A 26 13.78 -2.82 7.72
C ALA A 26 12.29 -2.82 7.33
N ARG A 27 11.40 -3.17 8.26
CA ARG A 27 9.96 -3.39 7.99
C ARG A 27 9.03 -2.58 8.87
N CYS A 28 9.52 -1.99 9.95
CA CYS A 28 8.71 -1.29 10.95
C CYS A 28 9.05 0.19 10.99
N ASP A 29 8.03 1.02 11.15
CA ASP A 29 8.17 2.44 11.37
C ASP A 29 8.69 2.71 12.80
N THR A 30 8.14 1.99 13.78
CA THR A 30 8.64 2.02 15.17
C THR A 30 9.20 0.66 15.56
N VAL A 31 10.46 0.66 15.98
CA VAL A 31 11.21 -0.55 16.32
C VAL A 31 11.21 -0.76 17.83
N ILE A 32 10.64 -1.88 18.27
CA ILE A 32 10.64 -2.31 19.66
C ILE A 32 11.63 -3.47 19.79
N ARG A 33 12.78 -3.21 20.42
CA ARG A 33 13.89 -4.16 20.55
C ARG A 33 13.68 -5.13 21.73
N ASP A 34 12.68 -5.99 21.62
CA ASP A 34 12.43 -7.04 22.62
C ASP A 34 12.17 -8.39 21.95
N ALA A 35 12.74 -9.48 22.47
CA ALA A 35 12.64 -10.80 21.87
C ALA A 35 11.21 -11.35 21.79
N SER A 36 10.31 -10.88 22.67
CA SER A 36 8.88 -11.22 22.63
C SER A 36 8.10 -10.46 21.56
N VAL A 37 8.70 -9.46 20.92
CA VAL A 37 8.10 -8.71 19.82
C VAL A 37 8.46 -9.38 18.48
N SER A 38 7.45 -9.81 17.73
CA SER A 38 7.57 -10.29 16.35
C SER A 38 8.26 -9.27 15.43
N ARG A 39 8.89 -9.77 14.34
CA ARG A 39 9.58 -8.92 13.36
C ARG A 39 8.68 -7.82 12.79
N VAL A 40 7.46 -8.19 12.43
CA VAL A 40 6.31 -7.30 12.20
C VAL A 40 5.27 -7.75 13.21
N HIS A 41 4.95 -6.91 14.18
CA HIS A 41 4.15 -7.30 15.35
C HIS A 41 2.71 -6.86 15.21
N ALA A 42 2.51 -5.57 15.00
CA ALA A 42 1.19 -4.97 14.89
C ALA A 42 1.27 -3.76 13.96
N HIS A 43 0.13 -3.29 13.52
CA HIS A 43 0.05 -2.00 12.85
C HIS A 43 -1.13 -1.20 13.38
N ILE A 44 -0.99 0.13 13.31
CA ILE A 44 -2.05 1.09 13.61
C ILE A 44 -2.35 1.84 12.31
N ARG A 45 -3.64 1.95 11.97
CA ARG A 45 -4.07 2.61 10.73
C ARG A 45 -5.22 3.57 10.96
N TRP A 46 -5.23 4.64 10.18
CA TRP A 46 -6.35 5.57 10.08
C TRP A 46 -7.34 5.10 9.03
N ILE A 47 -8.56 4.79 9.44
CA ILE A 47 -9.65 4.36 8.55
C ILE A 47 -10.99 4.86 9.06
N GLY A 48 -11.82 5.40 8.17
CA GLY A 48 -13.18 5.80 8.51
C GLY A 48 -13.26 6.79 9.68
N GLY A 49 -12.30 7.72 9.77
CA GLY A 49 -12.25 8.75 10.82
C GLY A 49 -11.77 8.28 12.19
N ARG A 50 -11.16 7.10 12.28
CA ARG A 50 -10.66 6.52 13.54
C ARG A 50 -9.34 5.78 13.37
N TRP A 51 -8.62 5.63 14.47
CA TRP A 51 -7.38 4.85 14.54
C TRP A 51 -7.69 3.42 15.00
N GLU A 52 -7.31 2.43 14.20
CA GLU A 52 -7.49 1.00 14.50
C GLU A 52 -6.13 0.32 14.65
N LEU A 53 -5.95 -0.44 15.73
CA LEU A 53 -4.80 -1.32 15.95
C LEU A 53 -5.15 -2.75 15.57
N HIS A 54 -4.26 -3.40 14.83
CA HIS A 54 -4.34 -4.81 14.47
C HIS A 54 -3.08 -5.54 14.88
N ASP A 55 -3.24 -6.68 15.54
CA ASP A 55 -2.15 -7.56 15.95
C ASP A 55 -1.92 -8.67 14.92
N HIS A 56 -0.64 -8.95 14.65
CA HIS A 56 -0.17 -10.04 13.77
C HIS A 56 0.90 -10.90 14.47
N SER A 57 1.07 -10.69 15.78
CA SER A 57 2.20 -11.22 16.51
C SER A 57 1.97 -12.64 17.01
N SER A 58 3.07 -13.30 17.42
CA SER A 58 2.99 -14.63 18.03
C SER A 58 2.77 -14.59 19.54
N ASN A 59 2.97 -13.42 20.18
CA ASN A 59 2.91 -13.27 21.64
C ASN A 59 1.78 -12.34 22.11
N GLY A 60 0.97 -11.82 21.17
CA GLY A 60 -0.18 -10.98 21.46
C GLY A 60 0.15 -9.50 21.65
N THR A 61 -0.87 -8.68 21.44
CA THR A 61 -0.94 -7.27 21.84
C THR A 61 -2.07 -7.07 22.86
N THR A 62 -1.85 -6.24 23.88
CA THR A 62 -2.89 -5.83 24.84
C THR A 62 -3.18 -4.34 24.73
N VAL A 63 -4.44 -3.95 24.88
CA VAL A 63 -4.88 -2.55 24.94
C VAL A 63 -5.62 -2.36 26.27
N SER A 64 -5.11 -1.45 27.10
CA SER A 64 -5.65 -1.11 28.42
C SER A 64 -5.91 -2.34 29.30
N GLY A 65 -4.98 -3.33 29.22
CA GLY A 65 -5.04 -4.59 29.98
C GLY A 65 -5.83 -5.72 29.32
N THR A 66 -6.55 -5.44 28.23
CA THR A 66 -7.33 -6.45 27.50
C THR A 66 -6.54 -6.99 26.31
N PRO A 67 -6.30 -8.31 26.19
CA PRO A 67 -5.64 -8.89 25.04
C PRO A 67 -6.53 -8.84 23.79
N LEU A 68 -5.94 -8.51 22.64
CA LEU A 68 -6.59 -8.65 21.35
C LEU A 68 -6.62 -10.12 20.95
N ARG A 69 -7.78 -10.61 20.50
CA ARG A 69 -7.94 -11.97 19.99
C ARG A 69 -7.50 -12.05 18.54
N ASP A 70 -7.17 -13.26 18.07
CA ASP A 70 -6.80 -13.50 16.67
C ASP A 70 -7.86 -12.95 15.70
N GLY A 71 -7.45 -12.01 14.84
CA GLY A 71 -8.32 -11.35 13.85
C GLY A 71 -9.16 -10.18 14.38
N GLU A 72 -9.12 -9.90 15.69
CA GLU A 72 -9.77 -8.74 16.30
C GLU A 72 -8.92 -7.47 16.10
N HIS A 73 -9.58 -6.32 16.07
CA HIS A 73 -8.95 -5.01 15.99
C HIS A 73 -9.49 -4.10 17.09
N ALA A 74 -8.62 -3.26 17.65
CA ALA A 74 -8.99 -2.28 18.65
C ALA A 74 -9.12 -0.91 18.01
N VAL A 75 -10.29 -0.27 18.17
CA VAL A 75 -10.41 1.17 17.94
C VAL A 75 -9.75 1.87 19.13
N LEU A 76 -8.70 2.63 18.86
CA LEU A 76 -7.92 3.29 19.90
C LEU A 76 -8.66 4.52 20.44
N GLN A 77 -8.54 4.74 21.74
CA GLN A 77 -9.01 5.92 22.44
C GLN A 77 -7.83 6.64 23.10
N ARG A 78 -8.01 7.95 23.30
CA ARG A 78 -7.02 8.75 24.03
C ARG A 78 -6.85 8.19 25.45
N GLY A 79 -5.61 8.01 25.87
CA GLY A 79 -5.26 7.46 27.17
C GLY A 79 -5.09 5.94 27.20
N ASP A 80 -5.45 5.23 26.12
CA ASP A 80 -5.24 3.78 26.02
C ASP A 80 -3.78 3.40 26.21
N VAL A 81 -3.55 2.25 26.82
CA VAL A 81 -2.22 1.72 27.10
C VAL A 81 -1.99 0.46 26.29
N ILE A 82 -1.17 0.58 25.25
CA ILE A 82 -0.86 -0.50 24.30
C ILE A 82 0.41 -1.20 24.75
N ARG A 83 0.38 -2.54 24.82
CA ARG A 83 1.57 -3.35 25.10
C ARG A 83 1.77 -4.39 24.00
N PHE A 84 2.96 -4.36 23.39
CA PHE A 84 3.36 -5.30 22.35
C PHE A 84 4.20 -6.44 22.96
N GLY A 85 3.77 -7.68 22.79
CA GLY A 85 4.46 -8.85 23.34
C GLY A 85 4.20 -9.04 24.84
N ARG A 86 5.24 -9.47 25.58
CA ARG A 86 5.08 -9.89 26.98
C ARG A 86 5.03 -8.70 27.95
N ALA A 87 4.59 -9.00 29.18
CA ALA A 87 4.47 -8.02 30.28
C ALA A 87 5.78 -7.27 30.61
N GLY A 88 6.96 -7.74 30.20
CA GLY A 88 8.23 -7.04 30.38
C GLY A 88 8.47 -5.86 29.43
N VAL A 89 7.76 -5.79 28.30
CA VAL A 89 7.94 -4.71 27.31
C VAL A 89 7.29 -3.42 27.80
N ALA A 90 8.00 -2.29 27.72
CA ALA A 90 7.44 -1.00 28.10
C ALA A 90 6.16 -0.67 27.31
N PRO A 91 5.07 -0.26 27.96
CA PRO A 91 3.84 0.07 27.25
C PRO A 91 3.92 1.44 26.57
N TRP A 92 3.07 1.61 25.55
CA TRP A 92 2.87 2.84 24.81
C TRP A 92 1.50 3.41 25.14
N ARG A 93 1.45 4.63 25.63
CA ARG A 93 0.22 5.36 25.91
C ARG A 93 -0.18 6.21 24.72
N VAL A 94 -1.47 6.19 24.40
CA VAL A 94 -2.07 7.06 23.40
C VAL A 94 -2.21 8.48 23.95
N ASP A 95 -1.41 9.42 23.43
CA ASP A 95 -1.43 10.83 23.86
C ASP A 95 -2.47 11.65 23.07
N THR A 96 -2.41 11.55 21.74
CA THR A 96 -3.30 12.26 20.80
C THR A 96 -3.72 11.35 19.65
N LEU A 97 -4.93 11.57 19.10
CA LEU A 97 -5.53 10.76 18.04
C LEU A 97 -6.27 11.62 16.99
N ASP A 98 -5.79 12.82 16.68
CA ASP A 98 -6.42 13.58 15.60
C ASP A 98 -6.05 12.99 14.22
N ASP A 99 -6.75 13.46 13.19
CA ASP A 99 -6.52 13.08 11.80
C ASP A 99 -5.02 13.15 11.42
N PRO A 100 -4.54 12.25 10.54
CA PRO A 100 -3.23 12.39 9.94
C PRO A 100 -3.08 13.77 9.30
N ALA A 101 -2.00 14.48 9.63
CA ALA A 101 -1.71 15.79 9.06
C ALA A 101 -0.22 15.93 8.74
N ASP A 102 0.12 16.71 7.71
CA ASP A 102 1.52 17.00 7.38
C ASP A 102 2.17 17.66 8.59
N THR A 103 3.24 17.04 9.11
CA THR A 103 3.77 17.38 10.43
C THR A 103 5.28 17.52 10.37
N LEU A 104 5.81 18.57 11.00
CA LEU A 104 7.22 18.68 11.35
C LEU A 104 7.44 18.01 12.70
N TRP A 105 8.10 16.86 12.68
CA TRP A 105 8.41 16.08 13.87
C TRP A 105 9.77 16.48 14.45
N PRO A 106 9.88 16.84 15.74
CA PRO A 106 11.15 17.30 16.32
C PRO A 106 12.15 16.15 16.38
N ILE A 107 13.37 16.39 15.89
CA ILE A 107 14.48 15.42 15.96
C ILE A 107 15.73 15.98 16.66
N ARG A 108 15.81 17.30 16.83
CA ARG A 108 16.89 17.97 17.58
C ARG A 108 16.38 19.23 18.28
N GLY A 109 16.92 19.48 19.47
CA GLY A 109 16.57 20.63 20.31
C GLY A 109 15.27 20.42 21.08
N ALA A 110 14.95 21.35 21.99
CA ALA A 110 13.70 21.35 22.76
C ALA A 110 12.51 21.84 21.92
N ALA A 111 12.38 21.32 20.69
CA ALA A 111 11.31 21.66 19.77
C ALA A 111 10.04 20.86 20.05
N HIS A 112 8.89 21.45 19.72
CA HIS A 112 7.59 20.76 19.74
C HIS A 112 7.18 20.32 18.33
N PRO A 113 6.34 19.28 18.20
CA PRO A 113 5.73 18.93 16.92
C PRO A 113 4.86 20.07 16.37
N ILE A 114 4.92 20.28 15.05
CA ILE A 114 4.14 21.33 14.36
C ILE A 114 3.33 20.69 13.25
N VAL A 115 2.00 20.79 13.32
CA VAL A 115 1.12 20.49 12.17
C VAL A 115 1.20 21.65 11.20
N LEU A 116 1.50 21.39 9.93
CA LEU A 116 1.70 22.42 8.93
C LEU A 116 0.36 23.08 8.54
N ALA A 117 0.27 24.39 8.76
CA ALA A 117 -0.74 25.24 8.13
C ALA A 117 -0.33 25.56 6.67
N PRO A 118 -1.25 25.99 5.78
CA PRO A 118 -0.94 26.34 4.39
C PRO A 118 0.22 27.33 4.23
N ARG A 119 0.44 28.16 5.25
CA ARG A 119 1.64 28.99 5.39
C ARG A 119 2.11 28.91 6.83
N GLN A 120 3.22 28.22 7.05
CA GLN A 120 3.85 28.04 8.36
C GLN A 120 5.11 28.90 8.44
N ILE A 121 5.21 29.71 9.49
CA ILE A 121 6.45 30.40 9.83
C ILE A 121 7.05 29.69 11.02
N LEU A 122 8.30 29.27 10.91
CA LEU A 122 9.02 28.64 12.02
C LEU A 122 9.69 29.71 12.89
N PRO A 123 9.59 29.58 14.23
CA PRO A 123 10.20 30.54 15.14
C PRO A 123 11.73 30.46 15.02
N ALA A 124 12.35 31.41 14.31
CA ALA A 124 13.80 31.47 14.18
C ALA A 124 14.41 32.21 15.37
N HIS A 125 15.38 31.58 16.03
CA HIS A 125 16.25 32.25 17.00
C HIS A 125 17.54 32.82 16.36
N ALA A 126 17.53 33.05 15.04
CA ALA A 126 18.57 33.75 14.30
C ALA A 126 17.97 34.55 13.14
N ALA A 127 18.67 35.60 12.71
CA ALA A 127 18.35 36.72 11.81
C ALA A 127 17.34 36.58 10.63
N ARG A 128 16.86 35.38 10.25
CA ARG A 128 15.87 35.20 9.18
C ARG A 128 14.87 34.08 9.54
N PRO A 129 13.55 34.34 9.56
CA PRO A 129 12.55 33.29 9.75
C PRO A 129 12.52 32.35 8.55
N VAL A 130 12.36 31.05 8.80
CA VAL A 130 12.10 30.04 7.78
C VAL A 130 10.59 29.92 7.58
N THR A 131 10.16 30.02 6.34
CA THR A 131 8.76 29.91 5.91
C THR A 131 8.57 28.66 5.08
N ILE A 132 7.55 27.90 5.43
CA ILE A 132 7.06 26.76 4.66
C ILE A 132 5.68 27.12 4.10
N VAL A 133 5.50 27.02 2.79
CA VAL A 133 4.23 27.32 2.11
C VAL A 133 3.76 26.14 1.29
N ARG A 134 2.45 25.94 1.23
CA ARG A 134 1.84 25.00 0.30
C ARG A 134 1.61 25.68 -1.04
N SER A 135 2.19 25.14 -2.09
CA SER A 135 1.97 25.59 -3.46
C SER A 135 0.54 25.27 -3.92
N PRO A 136 0.01 25.95 -4.95
CA PRO A 136 -1.27 25.59 -5.57
C PRO A 136 -1.30 24.16 -6.12
N ALA A 137 -0.13 23.60 -6.49
CA ALA A 137 0.01 22.22 -6.93
C ALA A 137 -0.01 21.21 -5.76
N GLY A 138 -0.11 21.68 -4.51
CA GLY A 138 -0.17 20.85 -3.31
C GLY A 138 1.19 20.46 -2.72
N GLU A 139 2.29 20.96 -3.29
CA GLU A 139 3.65 20.71 -2.81
C GLU A 139 4.02 21.65 -1.67
N TRP A 140 4.88 21.21 -0.74
CA TRP A 140 5.44 22.07 0.28
C TRP A 140 6.73 22.70 -0.20
N LEU A 141 6.86 24.02 -0.09
CA LEU A 141 8.06 24.77 -0.44
C LEU A 141 8.66 25.39 0.82
N CYS A 142 9.98 25.34 0.96
CA CYS A 142 10.73 25.92 2.07
C CYS A 142 11.70 26.99 1.56
N ASP A 143 11.78 28.13 2.25
CA ASP A 143 12.66 29.26 1.90
C ASP A 143 14.02 29.26 2.65
N ASP A 144 14.38 28.10 3.24
CA ASP A 144 15.66 27.87 3.92
C ASP A 144 16.86 27.95 2.97
N THR A 145 16.64 27.75 1.67
CA THR A 145 17.62 27.95 0.59
C THR A 145 17.19 29.04 -0.39
N LEU A 146 18.14 29.53 -1.19
CA LEU A 146 17.90 30.40 -2.34
C LEU A 146 18.41 29.68 -3.60
N PRO A 147 17.53 29.23 -4.52
CA PRO A 147 16.06 29.39 -4.51
C PRO A 147 15.36 28.49 -3.47
N PRO A 148 14.07 28.75 -3.16
CA PRO A 148 13.26 27.87 -2.32
C PRO A 148 13.21 26.44 -2.89
N ARG A 149 13.25 25.45 -2.00
CA ARG A 149 13.23 24.03 -2.39
C ARG A 149 11.89 23.38 -2.08
N THR A 150 11.52 22.37 -2.87
CA THR A 150 10.37 21.51 -2.58
C THR A 150 10.73 20.50 -1.49
N LEU A 151 9.94 20.47 -0.42
CA LEU A 151 10.09 19.51 0.66
C LEU A 151 9.46 18.16 0.32
N ARG A 152 10.16 17.09 0.67
CA ARG A 152 9.71 15.70 0.53
C ARG A 152 9.57 15.03 1.90
N ASP A 153 8.83 13.93 1.94
CA ASP A 153 8.70 13.10 3.14
C ASP A 153 10.08 12.64 3.62
N GLY A 154 10.40 12.92 4.89
CA GLY A 154 11.71 12.66 5.49
C GLY A 154 12.70 13.82 5.42
N ASP A 155 12.43 14.89 4.67
CA ASP A 155 13.31 16.05 4.60
C ASP A 155 13.42 16.73 5.96
N GLU A 156 14.61 17.25 6.26
CA GLU A 156 14.86 17.99 7.49
C GLU A 156 14.74 19.49 7.25
N VAL A 157 14.16 20.19 8.23
CA VAL A 157 14.08 21.65 8.27
C VAL A 157 14.68 22.10 9.58
N SER A 158 15.62 23.04 9.52
CA SER A 158 16.33 23.54 10.70
C SER A 158 16.18 25.03 10.85
N THR A 159 16.01 25.49 12.09
CA THR A 159 16.06 26.90 12.47
C THR A 159 16.97 27.07 13.69
N GLY A 160 18.21 27.49 13.48
CA GLY A 160 19.21 27.54 14.56
C GLY A 160 19.47 26.15 15.14
N GLU A 161 19.26 25.99 16.44
CA GLU A 161 19.49 24.73 17.19
C GLU A 161 18.32 23.73 17.08
N LEU A 162 17.20 24.13 16.49
CA LEU A 162 16.01 23.30 16.35
C LEU A 162 16.01 22.63 14.97
N THR A 163 15.79 21.31 14.95
CA THR A 163 15.62 20.56 13.70
C THR A 163 14.38 19.69 13.79
N TRP A 164 13.58 19.75 12.73
CA TRP A 164 12.45 18.88 12.51
C TRP A 164 12.65 18.03 11.27
N ARG A 165 12.03 16.86 11.27
CA ARG A 165 11.85 16.01 10.09
C ARG A 165 10.42 16.12 9.61
N LEU A 166 10.24 16.37 8.33
CA LEU A 166 8.93 16.42 7.69
C LEU A 166 8.35 15.01 7.56
N ALA A 167 7.18 14.79 8.14
CA ALA A 167 6.36 13.62 7.92
C ALA A 167 5.15 14.06 7.10
N LEU A 168 5.14 13.69 5.81
CA LEU A 168 4.00 13.97 4.96
C LEU A 168 2.95 12.89 5.17
N VAL A 169 1.70 13.32 5.31
CA VAL A 169 0.56 12.45 5.06
C VAL A 169 0.61 12.18 3.58
N ARG A 170 1.18 11.03 3.23
CA ARG A 170 0.98 10.49 1.90
C ARG A 170 -0.53 10.37 1.77
N SER A 171 -1.13 11.18 0.91
CA SER A 171 -2.46 10.94 0.37
C SER A 171 -2.39 9.72 -0.55
N GLY A 172 -1.88 8.61 -0.02
CA GLY A 172 -2.34 7.29 -0.39
C GLY A 172 -3.53 7.06 0.51
N SER A 173 -4.70 7.46 0.02
CA SER A 173 -5.80 6.52 -0.05
C SER A 173 -5.89 5.47 1.08
N THR A 174 -6.86 5.64 1.98
CA THR A 174 -7.48 4.58 2.78
C THR A 174 -7.00 3.15 2.45
N MET A 175 -6.02 2.65 3.22
CA MET A 175 -5.78 1.21 3.31
C MET A 175 -6.99 0.59 4.03
N MET A 176 -8.00 0.23 3.25
CA MET A 176 -9.03 -0.72 3.67
C MET A 176 -8.35 -2.09 3.76
N LEU A 177 -8.16 -2.63 4.97
CA LEU A 177 -8.03 -4.08 5.15
C LEU A 177 -9.33 -4.68 4.61
N ALA A 178 -9.18 -5.45 3.53
CA ALA A 178 -10.14 -6.46 3.18
C ALA A 178 -10.22 -7.49 4.33
N SER A 179 -11.44 -7.97 4.60
CA SER A 179 -11.74 -9.15 5.40
C SER A 179 -10.82 -10.33 5.09
N PRO A 180 -10.64 -11.28 6.04
CA PRO A 180 -9.74 -12.41 5.89
C PRO A 180 -9.92 -13.08 4.53
N ALA A 181 -8.85 -13.08 3.73
CA ALA A 181 -8.84 -13.70 2.43
C ALA A 181 -9.02 -15.21 2.60
N ASP A 182 -9.98 -15.74 1.83
CA ASP A 182 -10.15 -17.16 1.56
C ASP A 182 -8.78 -17.80 1.25
N PRO A 183 -8.38 -18.90 1.92
CA PRO A 183 -7.12 -19.58 1.65
C PRO A 183 -6.96 -20.07 0.19
N ALA A 184 -8.02 -20.01 -0.62
CA ALA A 184 -8.00 -20.22 -2.07
C ALA A 184 -7.64 -18.97 -2.91
N ALA A 185 -7.50 -17.78 -2.31
CA ALA A 185 -7.19 -16.56 -3.05
C ALA A 185 -5.71 -16.50 -3.46
N PRO A 186 -5.39 -15.98 -4.67
CA PRO A 186 -4.01 -15.85 -5.12
C PRO A 186 -3.21 -14.97 -4.16
N ALA A 187 -1.93 -15.32 -3.97
CA ALA A 187 -1.04 -14.61 -3.06
C ALA A 187 -0.88 -13.11 -3.39
N GLN A 188 -1.20 -12.74 -4.63
CA GLN A 188 -1.19 -11.38 -5.15
C GLN A 188 -2.34 -11.21 -6.16
N LEU A 189 -3.06 -10.08 -6.13
CA LEU A 189 -4.18 -9.75 -7.02
C LEU A 189 -4.15 -8.26 -7.37
N LEU A 190 -4.31 -7.91 -8.64
CA LEU A 190 -4.44 -6.54 -9.09
C LEU A 190 -5.92 -6.15 -9.25
N GLU A 191 -6.42 -5.22 -8.45
CA GLU A 191 -7.77 -4.69 -8.56
C GLU A 191 -7.74 -3.33 -9.27
N PHE A 192 -8.49 -3.21 -10.36
CA PHE A 192 -8.75 -1.95 -11.04
C PHE A 192 -10.13 -1.44 -10.66
N ARG A 193 -10.23 -0.22 -10.14
CA ARG A 193 -11.50 0.48 -9.93
C ARG A 193 -11.67 1.54 -10.99
N VAL A 194 -12.58 1.26 -11.91
CA VAL A 194 -12.94 2.12 -13.04
C VAL A 194 -14.19 2.92 -12.65
N SER A 195 -14.09 4.23 -12.78
CA SER A 195 -15.24 5.13 -12.65
C SER A 195 -16.35 4.80 -13.66
N GLN A 196 -17.59 5.18 -13.36
CA GLN A 196 -18.72 4.88 -14.26
C GLN A 196 -18.55 5.51 -15.65
N ASN A 197 -17.98 6.71 -15.71
CA ASN A 197 -17.68 7.44 -16.94
C ASN A 197 -16.34 7.04 -17.59
N GLU A 198 -15.62 6.05 -17.03
CA GLU A 198 -14.33 5.55 -17.51
C GLU A 198 -13.18 6.59 -17.54
N GLU A 199 -13.34 7.75 -16.93
CA GLU A 199 -12.31 8.82 -16.93
C GLU A 199 -11.22 8.57 -15.88
N HIS A 200 -11.59 7.93 -14.78
CA HIS A 200 -10.71 7.61 -13.66
C HIS A 200 -10.53 6.11 -13.51
N VAL A 201 -9.27 5.68 -13.43
CA VAL A 201 -8.88 4.31 -13.12
C VAL A 201 -7.89 4.29 -11.98
N ARG A 202 -8.33 3.72 -10.86
CA ARG A 202 -7.49 3.47 -9.69
C ARG A 202 -7.02 2.04 -9.68
N MET A 203 -5.77 1.81 -9.28
CA MET A 203 -5.20 0.46 -9.23
C MET A 203 -4.78 0.13 -7.81
N LEU A 204 -5.20 -1.03 -7.31
CA LEU A 204 -4.83 -1.56 -6.01
C LEU A 204 -4.14 -2.90 -6.19
N LEU A 205 -3.02 -3.11 -5.53
CA LEU A 205 -2.34 -4.39 -5.48
C LEU A 205 -2.59 -5.04 -4.11
N HIS A 206 -3.35 -6.12 -4.12
CA HIS A 206 -3.51 -6.99 -2.96
C HIS A 206 -2.33 -7.95 -2.92
N ILE A 207 -1.66 -8.05 -1.78
CA ILE A 207 -0.59 -9.02 -1.51
C ILE A 207 -0.85 -9.69 -0.16
N ARG A 208 -0.21 -10.84 0.10
CA ARG A 208 -0.15 -11.42 1.44
C ARG A 208 0.43 -10.40 2.43
N GLY A 209 -0.44 -9.78 3.23
CA GLY A 209 -0.06 -8.77 4.22
C GLY A 209 -0.61 -7.36 3.96
N GLY A 210 -1.41 -7.12 2.91
CA GLY A 210 -2.12 -5.85 2.76
C GLY A 210 -2.50 -5.48 1.34
N VAL A 211 -3.00 -4.25 1.18
CA VAL A 211 -3.35 -3.66 -0.11
C VAL A 211 -2.49 -2.42 -0.33
N VAL A 212 -1.76 -2.38 -1.44
CA VAL A 212 -0.98 -1.22 -1.88
C VAL A 212 -1.81 -0.45 -2.89
N ASP A 213 -2.22 0.78 -2.56
CA ASP A 213 -2.88 1.67 -3.52
C ASP A 213 -1.84 2.32 -4.43
N LEU A 214 -1.92 2.04 -5.73
CA LEU A 214 -1.07 2.58 -6.79
C LEU A 214 -1.63 3.88 -7.39
N GLY A 215 -2.73 4.38 -6.82
CA GLY A 215 -3.37 5.64 -7.12
C GLY A 215 -4.16 5.62 -8.42
N GLU A 216 -4.52 6.82 -8.88
CA GLU A 216 -5.18 7.05 -10.18
C GLU A 216 -4.18 7.64 -11.17
N ARG A 217 -4.03 7.00 -12.33
CA ARG A 217 -3.09 7.42 -13.37
C ARG A 217 -3.63 7.10 -14.75
N ALA A 218 -3.25 7.92 -15.73
CA ALA A 218 -3.66 7.74 -17.13
C ALA A 218 -3.25 6.38 -17.73
N HIS A 219 -2.07 5.84 -17.40
CA HIS A 219 -1.62 4.53 -17.91
C HIS A 219 -2.43 3.34 -17.37
N HIS A 220 -3.20 3.51 -16.30
CA HIS A 220 -3.99 2.41 -15.73
C HIS A 220 -5.09 1.96 -16.70
N TYR A 221 -5.67 2.88 -17.47
CA TYR A 221 -6.72 2.54 -18.43
C TYR A 221 -6.20 1.67 -19.59
N SER A 222 -4.94 1.83 -19.99
CA SER A 222 -4.29 0.93 -20.95
C SER A 222 -4.21 -0.50 -20.44
N LEU A 223 -3.94 -0.69 -19.13
CA LEU A 223 -3.91 -2.01 -18.50
C LEU A 223 -5.32 -2.61 -18.39
N VAL A 224 -6.31 -1.81 -17.98
CA VAL A 224 -7.72 -2.24 -17.94
C VAL A 224 -8.19 -2.73 -19.30
N THR A 225 -7.85 -2.01 -20.36
CA THR A 225 -8.22 -2.38 -21.74
C THR A 225 -7.62 -3.73 -22.13
N LEU A 226 -6.35 -3.97 -21.79
CA LEU A 226 -5.69 -5.25 -22.03
C LEU A 226 -6.25 -6.39 -21.15
N ALA A 227 -6.58 -6.10 -19.90
CA ALA A 227 -7.17 -7.05 -18.96
C ALA A 227 -8.58 -7.49 -19.42
N ARG A 228 -9.40 -6.54 -19.89
CA ARG A 228 -10.71 -6.81 -20.52
C ARG A 228 -10.57 -7.71 -21.74
N ALA A 229 -9.63 -7.42 -22.63
CA ALA A 229 -9.36 -8.25 -23.81
C ALA A 229 -8.97 -9.69 -23.43
N ARG A 230 -8.08 -9.84 -22.45
CA ARG A 230 -7.68 -11.17 -21.95
C ARG A 230 -8.85 -11.92 -21.32
N SER A 231 -9.66 -11.25 -20.51
CA SER A 231 -10.84 -11.88 -19.88
C SER A 231 -11.89 -12.30 -20.91
N ALA A 232 -12.08 -11.51 -21.98
CA ALA A 232 -13.00 -11.87 -23.05
C ALA A 232 -12.56 -13.15 -23.77
N ASP A 233 -11.27 -13.24 -24.12
CA ASP A 233 -10.72 -14.45 -24.74
C ASP A 233 -10.79 -15.67 -23.80
N MET A 234 -10.56 -15.46 -22.50
CA MET A 234 -10.70 -16.52 -21.50
C MET A 234 -12.15 -17.03 -21.41
N GLN A 235 -13.14 -16.12 -21.42
CA GLN A 235 -14.57 -16.48 -21.40
C GLN A 235 -15.02 -17.18 -22.68
N ALA A 236 -14.39 -16.86 -23.81
CA ALA A 236 -14.61 -17.53 -25.09
C ALA A 236 -13.92 -18.90 -25.21
N GLY A 237 -13.12 -19.31 -24.20
CA GLY A 237 -12.50 -20.64 -24.15
C GLY A 237 -11.21 -20.77 -24.96
N TYR A 238 -10.57 -19.66 -25.34
CA TYR A 238 -9.24 -19.70 -25.96
C TYR A 238 -8.18 -20.25 -24.99
N ASP A 239 -7.11 -20.83 -25.53
CA ASP A 239 -5.99 -21.32 -24.72
C ASP A 239 -5.18 -20.16 -24.10
N ALA A 240 -4.52 -20.41 -22.97
CA ALA A 240 -3.79 -19.37 -22.23
C ALA A 240 -2.69 -18.66 -23.04
N ALA A 241 -2.12 -19.32 -24.06
CA ALA A 241 -1.07 -18.72 -24.89
C ALA A 241 -1.64 -17.73 -25.94
N THR A 242 -2.89 -17.92 -26.37
CA THR A 242 -3.55 -17.06 -27.37
C THR A 242 -4.37 -15.92 -26.76
N GLN A 243 -4.76 -16.02 -25.48
CA GLN A 243 -5.55 -14.99 -24.81
C GLN A 243 -4.85 -13.62 -24.72
N GLY A 244 -5.62 -12.56 -24.97
CA GLY A 244 -5.36 -11.17 -24.61
C GLY A 244 -4.42 -10.40 -25.55
N TRP A 245 -3.97 -11.00 -26.65
CA TRP A 245 -3.07 -10.34 -27.59
C TRP A 245 -3.78 -9.28 -28.42
N VAL A 246 -3.41 -8.02 -28.21
CA VAL A 246 -3.93 -6.86 -28.93
C VAL A 246 -2.80 -6.20 -29.73
N GLU A 247 -3.02 -5.94 -31.01
CA GLU A 247 -2.10 -5.16 -31.83
C GLU A 247 -1.99 -3.71 -31.32
N LEU A 248 -0.79 -3.14 -31.34
CA LEU A 248 -0.53 -1.79 -30.82
C LEU A 248 -1.40 -0.73 -31.49
N ASP A 249 -1.57 -0.79 -32.82
CA ASP A 249 -2.41 0.17 -33.56
C ASP A 249 -3.90 0.00 -33.25
N ARG A 250 -4.33 -1.22 -32.94
CA ARG A 250 -5.69 -1.48 -32.46
C ARG A 250 -5.88 -0.92 -31.05
N LEU A 251 -4.93 -1.15 -30.15
CA LEU A 251 -4.96 -0.62 -28.79
C LEU A 251 -4.96 0.91 -28.78
N ALA A 252 -4.13 1.54 -29.61
CA ALA A 252 -4.09 2.99 -29.84
C ALA A 252 -5.47 3.53 -30.21
N ARG A 253 -6.14 2.91 -31.20
CA ARG A 253 -7.51 3.29 -31.61
C ARG A 253 -8.53 3.11 -30.49
N MET A 254 -8.46 2.01 -29.73
CA MET A 254 -9.39 1.76 -28.61
C MET A 254 -9.25 2.81 -27.51
N LEU A 255 -8.03 3.29 -27.28
CA LEU A 255 -7.72 4.29 -26.25
C LEU A 255 -7.86 5.74 -26.73
N GLY A 256 -8.10 5.97 -28.03
CA GLY A 256 -8.16 7.30 -28.62
C GLY A 256 -6.83 8.06 -28.61
N ILE A 257 -5.70 7.35 -28.59
CA ILE A 257 -4.34 7.91 -28.55
C ILE A 257 -3.46 7.31 -29.65
N ASP A 258 -2.29 7.90 -29.90
CA ASP A 258 -1.33 7.35 -30.85
C ASP A 258 -0.50 6.18 -30.25
N ALA A 259 0.07 5.35 -31.13
CA ALA A 259 0.85 4.18 -30.73
C ALA A 259 2.11 4.55 -29.92
N SER A 260 2.69 5.73 -30.10
CA SER A 260 3.84 6.19 -29.31
C SER A 260 3.42 6.46 -27.86
N HIS A 261 2.28 7.15 -27.67
CA HIS A 261 1.70 7.33 -26.34
C HIS A 261 1.33 6.00 -25.68
N VAL A 262 0.77 5.03 -26.41
CA VAL A 262 0.54 3.68 -25.86
C VAL A 262 1.83 3.08 -25.32
N ASN A 263 2.95 3.18 -26.05
CA ASN A 263 4.25 2.69 -25.59
C ASN A 263 4.72 3.40 -24.32
N VAL A 264 4.54 4.73 -24.23
CA VAL A 264 4.87 5.51 -23.03
C VAL A 264 4.03 5.06 -21.84
N GLN A 265 2.72 4.86 -22.02
CA GLN A 265 1.84 4.39 -20.94
C GLN A 265 2.25 2.99 -20.46
N ILE A 266 2.56 2.06 -21.38
CA ILE A 266 3.03 0.71 -21.03
C ILE A 266 4.38 0.77 -20.28
N HIS A 267 5.30 1.63 -20.72
CA HIS A 267 6.57 1.83 -20.02
C HIS A 267 6.38 2.38 -18.61
N ARG A 268 5.52 3.41 -18.45
CA ARG A 268 5.18 4.00 -17.13
C ARG A 268 4.52 2.98 -16.20
N ALA A 269 3.59 2.18 -16.73
CA ALA A 269 2.96 1.10 -15.98
C ALA A 269 3.99 0.08 -15.45
N ARG A 270 4.89 -0.38 -16.32
CA ARG A 270 5.98 -1.29 -15.93
C ARG A 270 6.92 -0.67 -14.90
N ALA A 271 7.30 0.59 -15.06
CA ALA A 271 8.18 1.29 -14.13
C ALA A 271 7.53 1.45 -12.74
N GLN A 272 6.24 1.78 -12.69
CA GLN A 272 5.49 1.85 -11.43
C GLN A 272 5.39 0.48 -10.74
N PHE A 273 5.17 -0.58 -11.51
CA PHE A 273 5.06 -1.93 -10.98
C PHE A 273 6.42 -2.49 -10.53
N ALA A 274 7.50 -2.17 -11.26
CA ALA A 274 8.88 -2.54 -10.91
C ALA A 274 9.38 -1.87 -9.62
N ALA A 275 8.82 -0.72 -9.26
CA ALA A 275 9.15 -0.03 -8.01
C ALA A 275 8.63 -0.76 -6.76
N LEU A 276 7.80 -1.80 -6.93
CA LEU A 276 7.21 -2.57 -5.83
C LEU A 276 8.11 -3.77 -5.49
N PRO A 277 8.50 -3.95 -4.21
CA PRO A 277 9.38 -5.05 -3.82
C PRO A 277 8.76 -6.43 -4.10
N GLY A 278 9.50 -7.31 -4.77
CA GLY A 278 9.11 -8.71 -4.97
C GLY A 278 8.15 -8.98 -6.13
N LEU A 279 7.98 -8.02 -7.05
CA LEU A 279 7.21 -8.18 -8.29
C LEU A 279 8.12 -8.12 -9.51
N ASP A 280 7.78 -8.87 -10.54
CA ASP A 280 8.44 -8.79 -11.85
C ASP A 280 7.57 -8.00 -12.82
N ALA A 281 8.08 -6.87 -13.32
CA ALA A 281 7.40 -6.05 -14.31
C ALA A 281 7.16 -6.75 -15.65
N SER A 282 7.87 -7.85 -15.92
CA SER A 282 7.63 -8.71 -17.08
C SER A 282 6.28 -9.42 -17.01
N GLN A 283 5.74 -9.65 -15.80
CA GLN A 283 4.47 -10.34 -15.56
C GLN A 283 3.25 -9.43 -15.76
N LEU A 284 3.43 -8.10 -15.74
CA LEU A 284 2.30 -7.16 -15.87
C LEU A 284 1.82 -7.03 -17.31
N VAL A 285 2.76 -6.89 -18.25
CA VAL A 285 2.46 -6.73 -19.68
C VAL A 285 3.44 -7.58 -20.46
N GLU A 286 2.92 -8.47 -21.30
CA GLU A 286 3.73 -9.23 -22.24
C GLU A 286 3.72 -8.55 -23.61
N ARG A 287 4.81 -8.71 -24.36
CA ARG A 287 4.96 -8.08 -25.68
C ARG A 287 5.54 -9.08 -26.67
N ARG A 288 4.95 -9.11 -27.87
CA ARG A 288 5.47 -9.79 -29.06
C ARG A 288 5.52 -8.82 -30.22
N ARG A 289 5.98 -9.27 -31.40
CA ARG A 289 6.13 -8.42 -32.58
C ARG A 289 4.80 -7.73 -32.93
N GLY A 290 4.71 -6.42 -32.67
CA GLY A 290 3.54 -5.59 -32.97
C GLY A 290 2.34 -5.72 -32.01
N SER A 291 2.36 -6.62 -31.04
CA SER A 291 1.23 -6.85 -30.13
C SER A 291 1.64 -6.87 -28.67
N VAL A 292 0.70 -6.52 -27.80
CA VAL A 292 0.84 -6.53 -26.35
C VAL A 292 -0.37 -7.20 -25.72
N ARG A 293 -0.19 -7.76 -24.53
CA ARG A 293 -1.29 -8.30 -23.72
C ARG A 293 -1.07 -8.02 -22.25
N PHE A 294 -2.16 -8.07 -21.49
CA PHE A 294 -2.04 -8.16 -20.04
C PHE A 294 -1.37 -9.50 -19.70
N GLY A 295 -0.32 -9.44 -18.89
CA GLY A 295 0.50 -10.61 -18.61
C GLY A 295 -0.17 -11.62 -17.68
N ASP A 296 0.57 -12.64 -17.29
CA ASP A 296 0.09 -13.71 -16.42
C ASP A 296 0.08 -13.29 -14.93
N PHE A 297 -0.74 -12.30 -14.62
CA PHE A 297 -0.94 -11.79 -13.27
C PHE A 297 -2.44 -11.83 -12.89
N PRO A 298 -2.82 -12.32 -11.70
CA PRO A 298 -4.21 -12.33 -11.28
C PRO A 298 -4.78 -10.92 -11.21
N PHE A 299 -5.95 -10.68 -11.80
CA PHE A 299 -6.57 -9.37 -11.80
C PHE A 299 -8.08 -9.40 -11.61
N ARG A 300 -8.63 -8.25 -11.23
CA ARG A 300 -10.05 -7.95 -11.13
C ARG A 300 -10.31 -6.54 -11.64
N VAL A 301 -11.35 -6.35 -12.43
CA VAL A 301 -11.83 -5.04 -12.90
C VAL A 301 -13.21 -4.79 -12.32
N MET A 302 -13.33 -3.71 -11.54
CA MET A 302 -14.56 -3.21 -10.95
C MET A 302 -14.98 -1.93 -11.67
N ARG A 303 -16.24 -1.81 -12.09
CA ARG A 303 -16.82 -0.57 -12.61
C ARG A 303 -17.82 -0.02 -11.58
N GLY A 304 -17.44 1.06 -10.90
CA GLY A 304 -18.08 1.44 -9.64
C GLY A 304 -18.01 0.28 -8.64
N GLU A 305 -19.15 -0.17 -8.14
CA GLU A 305 -19.26 -1.31 -7.21
C GLU A 305 -19.48 -2.67 -7.91
N HIS A 306 -19.59 -2.69 -9.24
CA HIS A 306 -19.90 -3.91 -10.00
C HIS A 306 -18.62 -4.59 -10.50
N LEU A 307 -18.50 -5.89 -10.23
CA LEU A 307 -17.47 -6.72 -10.86
C LEU A 307 -17.75 -6.83 -12.36
N GLU A 308 -16.85 -6.29 -13.16
CA GLU A 308 -16.95 -6.31 -14.62
C GLU A 308 -16.28 -7.58 -15.18
N CYS A 309 -15.04 -7.84 -14.79
CA CYS A 309 -14.31 -9.05 -15.19
C CYS A 309 -13.18 -9.39 -14.22
N GLN A 310 -12.70 -10.63 -14.23
CA GLN A 310 -11.58 -11.07 -13.40
C GLN A 310 -10.88 -12.28 -14.00
N SER A 311 -9.60 -12.42 -13.69
CA SER A 311 -8.79 -13.62 -13.91
C SER A 311 -8.09 -13.96 -12.60
N VAL A 312 -8.60 -14.98 -11.91
CA VAL A 312 -8.01 -15.50 -10.66
C VAL A 312 -7.71 -16.99 -10.85
N PRO A 313 -6.49 -17.47 -10.50
CA PRO A 313 -6.17 -18.88 -10.58
C PRO A 313 -7.14 -19.66 -9.70
N ARG A 314 -7.80 -20.69 -10.25
CA ARG A 314 -8.52 -21.67 -9.42
C ARG A 314 -7.47 -22.49 -8.68
N VAL A 315 -7.42 -22.37 -7.35
CA VAL A 315 -6.70 -23.33 -6.52
C VAL A 315 -7.47 -24.64 -6.60
N GLU A 316 -6.91 -25.63 -7.31
CA GLU A 316 -7.31 -27.03 -7.09
C GLU A 316 -6.97 -27.38 -5.64
N LEU A 317 -8.01 -27.47 -4.81
CA LEU A 317 -7.94 -28.02 -3.48
C LEU A 317 -7.43 -29.46 -3.58
N ARG A 318 -6.12 -29.67 -3.43
CA ARG A 318 -5.56 -30.97 -3.07
C ARG A 318 -5.92 -31.26 -1.61
N ILE A 319 -7.18 -31.63 -1.39
CA ILE A 319 -7.57 -32.31 -0.16
C ILE A 319 -6.88 -33.68 -0.20
N GLY A 320 -6.00 -33.91 0.77
CA GLY A 320 -5.39 -35.22 0.99
C GLY A 320 -6.47 -36.27 1.18
N GLY A 321 -6.70 -37.06 0.14
CA GLY A 321 -7.60 -38.20 0.13
C GLY A 321 -7.06 -39.20 -0.86
N VAL A 322 -6.50 -40.29 -0.34
CA VAL A 322 -5.99 -41.48 -1.02
C VAL A 322 -6.58 -41.67 -2.44
N HIS A 323 -5.79 -41.37 -3.47
CA HIS A 323 -6.00 -41.98 -4.77
C HIS A 323 -5.33 -43.34 -4.79
N ARG A 324 -6.15 -44.38 -4.56
CA ARG A 324 -5.94 -45.70 -5.18
C ARG A 324 -5.61 -45.46 -6.64
N ARG A 325 -4.46 -45.94 -7.10
CA ARG A 325 -4.16 -46.08 -8.53
C ARG A 325 -5.31 -46.87 -9.17
N ALA A 326 -6.12 -46.20 -10.00
CA ALA A 326 -6.86 -46.90 -11.03
C ALA A 326 -5.83 -47.41 -12.06
N PRO A 327 -5.86 -48.70 -12.44
CA PRO A 327 -4.91 -49.24 -13.40
C PRO A 327 -5.14 -48.56 -14.76
N GLY A 328 -4.03 -48.23 -15.43
CA GLY A 328 -4.07 -47.69 -16.79
C GLY A 328 -4.74 -48.67 -17.77
N PRO A 329 -5.13 -48.19 -18.96
CA PRO A 329 -5.81 -49.02 -19.94
C PRO A 329 -4.90 -50.18 -20.34
N VAL A 330 -5.35 -51.40 -20.08
CA VAL A 330 -4.75 -52.61 -20.63
C VAL A 330 -5.09 -52.62 -22.11
N VAL A 331 -4.08 -52.44 -22.95
CA VAL A 331 -4.16 -52.75 -24.37
C VAL A 331 -4.26 -54.27 -24.48
N GLN A 332 -5.46 -54.80 -24.70
CA GLN A 332 -5.64 -56.16 -25.19
C GLN A 332 -5.78 -56.11 -26.70
N TYR A 333 -4.72 -56.49 -27.40
CA TYR A 333 -4.84 -57.03 -28.75
C TYR A 333 -5.55 -58.37 -28.65
N SER A 334 -6.62 -58.54 -29.42
CA SER A 334 -7.20 -59.85 -29.71
C SER A 334 -7.11 -60.06 -31.21
N SER A 335 -6.36 -61.12 -31.54
CA SER A 335 -6.20 -61.90 -32.77
C SER A 335 -6.92 -61.44 -34.03
#